data_AF-A0A9W9K935-F1
#
_entry.id   AF-A0A9W9K935-F1
#
_cell.length_a   1.000
_cell.length_b   1.000
_cell.length_c   1.000
_cell.angle_alpha   90.00
_cell.angle_beta   90.00
_cell.angle_gamma   90.00
#
_symmetry.space_group_name_H-M   'P 1'
#
loop_
_entity.id
_entity.type
_entity.pdbx_description
1 polymer ?
#
loop_
_entity_poly.entity_id
_entity_poly.type
_entity_poly.pdbx_seq_one_letter_code
_entity_poly.pdbx_strand_id
1 'polypeptide(L)'
;MNAELRTSAISDFQMIRDDFLSRLEKYSKGELENKTFYDIQTELRRLRNTLSMWSLIPEGDETGTLTCFKARCNRLEDATEKITNNFADFHRNVTEHGLKMFEMLTIQLGRLTLKDSTGTDEKAGEWSIKAEMEQRKWESRNPADDTDDEDMLRMIWCIMQFKMVCPCKQCMGRFIPGNGA
;
A
#
# COMPACT_ATOMS: atom_id res chain seq x y z
N MET A 1 -10.17 2.36 19.54
CA MET A 1 -9.82 0.91 19.69
C MET A 1 -9.51 0.59 21.16
N ASN A 2 -9.83 -0.60 21.70
CA ASN A 2 -9.44 -0.95 23.09
C ASN A 2 -7.92 -1.24 23.18
N ALA A 3 -7.34 -1.18 24.38
CA ALA A 3 -5.88 -1.29 24.56
C ALA A 3 -5.31 -2.66 24.14
N GLU A 4 -6.03 -3.75 24.41
CA GLU A 4 -5.60 -5.11 24.07
C GLU A 4 -5.55 -5.34 22.54
N LEU A 5 -6.58 -4.89 21.82
CA LEU A 5 -6.62 -4.95 20.35
C LEU A 5 -5.53 -4.08 19.73
N ARG A 6 -5.22 -2.93 20.33
CA ARG A 6 -4.11 -2.08 19.88
C ARG A 6 -2.77 -2.79 20.00
N THR A 7 -2.51 -3.41 21.15
CA THR A 7 -1.26 -4.14 21.40
C THR A 7 -1.10 -5.32 20.45
N SER A 8 -2.16 -6.12 20.24
CA SER A 8 -2.13 -7.21 19.25
C SER A 8 -1.93 -6.66 17.83
N ALA A 9 -2.65 -5.61 17.43
CA ALA A 9 -2.50 -5.02 16.11
C ALA A 9 -1.07 -4.51 15.83
N ILE A 10 -0.40 -3.93 16.83
CA ILE A 10 1.00 -3.51 16.73
C ILE A 10 1.94 -4.72 16.64
N SER A 11 1.75 -5.72 17.51
CA SER A 11 2.56 -6.94 17.55
C SER A 11 2.51 -7.71 16.24
N ASP A 12 1.31 -7.84 15.68
CA ASP A 12 1.06 -8.70 14.52
C ASP A 12 1.20 -7.96 13.18
N PHE A 13 1.38 -6.63 13.22
CA PHE A 13 1.39 -5.76 12.04
C PHE A 13 2.30 -6.27 10.92
N GLN A 14 3.58 -6.51 11.21
CA GLN A 14 4.56 -6.89 10.17
C GLN A 14 4.24 -8.26 9.58
N MET A 15 3.84 -9.22 10.41
CA MET A 15 3.44 -10.55 9.97
C MET A 15 2.22 -10.49 9.05
N ILE A 16 1.17 -9.76 9.44
CA ILE A 16 -0.06 -9.62 8.65
C ILE A 16 0.22 -8.85 7.35
N ARG A 17 1.01 -7.76 7.40
CA ARG A 17 1.44 -7.02 6.21
C ARG A 17 2.17 -7.94 5.24
N ASP A 18 3.14 -8.70 5.72
CA ASP A 18 3.97 -9.56 4.88
C ASP A 18 3.18 -10.75 4.29
N ASP A 19 2.18 -11.28 5.01
CA ASP A 19 1.24 -12.28 4.47
C ASP A 19 0.40 -11.71 3.30
N PHE A 20 -0.17 -10.51 3.47
CA PHE A 20 -0.87 -9.85 2.37
C PHE A 20 0.05 -9.53 1.19
N LEU A 21 1.28 -9.06 1.45
CA LEU A 21 2.26 -8.78 0.41
C LEU A 21 2.55 -10.03 -0.44
N SER A 22 2.84 -11.16 0.20
CA SER A 22 3.12 -12.42 -0.49
C SER A 22 1.98 -12.81 -1.43
N ARG A 23 0.73 -12.64 -1.00
CA ARG A 23 -0.45 -12.93 -1.84
C ARG A 23 -0.60 -11.95 -3.00
N LEU A 24 -0.48 -10.65 -2.73
CA LEU A 24 -0.60 -9.62 -3.77
C LEU A 24 0.53 -9.71 -4.80
N GLU A 25 1.75 -10.08 -4.38
CA GLU A 25 2.86 -10.34 -5.30
C GLU A 25 2.54 -11.48 -6.27
N LYS A 26 1.95 -12.58 -5.78
CA LYS A 26 1.47 -13.66 -6.66
C LYS A 26 0.41 -13.17 -7.62
N TYR A 27 -0.55 -12.37 -7.14
CA TYR A 27 -1.60 -11.81 -8.00
C TYR A 27 -1.05 -10.88 -9.07
N SER A 28 -0.03 -10.09 -8.76
CA SER A 28 0.65 -9.22 -9.75
C SER A 28 1.36 -9.99 -10.85
N LYS A 29 1.68 -11.27 -10.63
CA LYS A 29 2.31 -12.17 -11.61
C LYS A 29 1.30 -13.04 -12.36
N GLY A 30 0.00 -12.91 -12.06
CA GLY A 30 -1.04 -13.79 -12.58
C GLY A 30 -1.06 -15.17 -11.94
N GLU A 31 -0.33 -15.38 -10.85
CA GLU A 31 -0.28 -16.64 -10.11
C GLU A 31 -1.50 -16.74 -9.18
N LEU A 32 -2.66 -17.07 -9.73
CA LEU A 32 -3.93 -17.07 -9.00
C LEU A 32 -4.27 -18.40 -8.30
N GLU A 33 -3.41 -19.43 -8.33
CA GLU A 33 -3.54 -20.70 -7.56
C GLU A 33 -4.98 -21.23 -7.37
N ASN A 34 -5.73 -21.49 -8.46
CA ASN A 34 -7.14 -21.96 -8.44
C ASN A 34 -8.14 -21.05 -7.71
N LYS A 35 -7.75 -19.83 -7.33
CA LYS A 35 -8.64 -18.86 -6.70
C LYS A 35 -9.66 -18.37 -7.71
N THR A 36 -10.91 -18.34 -7.27
CA THR A 36 -11.99 -17.71 -8.00
C THR A 36 -11.91 -16.19 -7.85
N PHE A 37 -12.61 -15.49 -8.74
CA PHE A 37 -12.90 -14.07 -8.59
C PHE A 37 -13.36 -13.68 -7.17
N TYR A 38 -14.27 -14.47 -6.59
CA TYR A 38 -14.84 -14.20 -5.28
C TYR A 38 -13.82 -14.37 -4.15
N ASP A 39 -12.85 -15.28 -4.32
CA ASP A 39 -11.78 -15.47 -3.35
C ASP A 39 -10.88 -14.24 -3.28
N ILE A 40 -10.46 -13.72 -4.45
CA ILE A 40 -9.64 -12.52 -4.53
C ILE A 40 -10.40 -11.30 -4.00
N GLN A 41 -11.68 -11.15 -4.38
CA GLN A 41 -12.51 -10.07 -3.85
C GLN A 41 -12.67 -10.15 -2.33
N THR A 42 -12.82 -11.35 -1.78
CA THR A 42 -12.89 -11.58 -0.33
C THR A 42 -11.58 -11.20 0.35
N GLU A 43 -10.44 -11.53 -0.25
CA GLU A 43 -9.14 -11.13 0.28
C GLU A 43 -8.91 -9.62 0.23
N LEU A 44 -9.30 -8.93 -0.84
CA LEU A 44 -9.23 -7.48 -0.91
C LEU A 44 -10.12 -6.81 0.14
N ARG A 45 -11.33 -7.35 0.40
CA ARG A 45 -12.17 -6.88 1.51
C ARG A 45 -11.51 -7.10 2.87
N ARG A 46 -10.83 -8.24 3.06
CA ARG A 46 -10.05 -8.49 4.28
C ARG A 46 -8.94 -7.47 4.45
N LEU A 47 -8.17 -7.21 3.39
CA LEU A 47 -7.12 -6.18 3.39
C LEU A 47 -7.69 -4.81 3.73
N ARG A 48 -8.81 -4.41 3.10
CA ARG A 48 -9.50 -3.15 3.41
C ARG A 48 -9.85 -3.03 4.90
N ASN A 49 -10.46 -4.07 5.47
CA ASN A 49 -10.83 -4.09 6.88
C ASN A 49 -9.60 -4.03 7.79
N THR A 50 -8.51 -4.71 7.42
CA THR A 50 -7.24 -4.64 8.14
C THR A 50 -6.63 -3.24 8.10
N LEU A 51 -6.64 -2.57 6.94
CA LEU A 51 -6.18 -1.18 6.78
C LEU A 51 -7.02 -0.21 7.63
N SER A 52 -8.34 -0.40 7.63
CA SER A 52 -9.27 0.37 8.47
C SER A 52 -8.94 0.20 9.96
N MET A 53 -8.72 -1.05 10.42
CA MET A 53 -8.25 -1.33 11.79
C MET A 53 -6.90 -0.67 12.10
N TRP A 54 -5.92 -0.79 11.21
CA TRP A 54 -4.60 -0.19 11.39
C TRP A 54 -4.66 1.34 11.46
N SER A 55 -5.58 1.98 10.74
CA SER A 55 -5.79 3.43 10.83
C SER A 55 -6.16 3.92 12.24
N LEU A 56 -6.65 3.02 13.11
CA LEU A 56 -7.01 3.30 14.50
C LEU A 56 -5.85 3.12 15.47
N ILE A 57 -4.74 2.49 15.07
CA ILE A 57 -3.53 2.32 15.91
C ILE A 57 -3.03 3.66 16.49
N PRO A 58 -3.05 4.78 15.74
CA PRO A 58 -2.59 6.07 16.28
C PRO A 58 -3.54 6.76 17.26
N GLU A 59 -4.77 6.25 17.50
CA GLU A 59 -5.78 6.89 18.38
C GLU A 59 -5.42 6.90 19.88
N GLY A 60 -4.17 6.61 20.23
CA GLY A 60 -3.60 6.88 21.54
C GLY A 60 -2.09 7.09 21.46
N ASP A 61 -1.60 7.58 20.31
CA ASP A 61 -0.24 8.09 20.16
C ASP A 61 -0.27 9.61 20.41
N GLU A 62 0.02 10.01 21.64
CA GLU A 62 0.04 11.42 22.05
C GLU A 62 1.13 12.23 21.35
N THR A 63 2.13 11.55 20.75
CA THR A 63 3.25 12.20 20.07
C THR A 63 2.94 12.57 18.62
N GLY A 64 1.86 12.03 18.05
CA GLY A 64 1.47 12.24 16.65
C GLY A 64 2.45 11.64 15.63
N THR A 65 3.42 10.84 16.07
CA THR A 65 4.46 10.22 15.23
C THR A 65 3.88 9.25 14.20
N LEU A 66 2.72 8.65 14.49
CA LEU A 66 2.03 7.70 13.61
C LEU A 66 0.98 8.35 12.69
N THR A 67 0.96 9.68 12.56
CA THR A 67 -0.02 10.37 11.70
C THR A 67 0.14 10.03 10.21
N CYS A 68 1.38 9.87 9.68
CA CYS A 68 1.56 9.40 8.28
C CYS A 68 1.09 7.95 8.12
N PHE A 69 1.26 7.10 9.14
CA PHE A 69 0.78 5.72 9.08
C PHE A 69 -0.75 5.68 8.92
N LYS A 70 -1.51 6.37 9.79
CA LYS A 70 -2.98 6.47 9.67
C LYS A 70 -3.41 6.96 8.29
N ALA A 71 -2.81 8.04 7.81
CA ALA A 71 -3.21 8.62 6.55
C ALA A 71 -2.88 7.73 5.34
N ARG A 72 -1.78 6.97 5.40
CA ARG A 72 -1.46 5.94 4.39
C ARG A 72 -2.43 4.78 4.45
N CYS A 73 -2.78 4.30 5.65
CA CYS A 73 -3.80 3.26 5.81
C CYS A 73 -5.13 3.68 5.18
N ASN A 74 -5.59 4.91 5.45
CA ASN A 74 -6.84 5.42 4.87
C ASN A 74 -6.79 5.50 3.33
N ARG A 75 -5.70 6.02 2.75
CA ARG A 75 -5.55 6.08 1.29
C ARG A 75 -5.50 4.70 0.64
N LEU A 76 -4.81 3.76 1.29
CA LEU A 76 -4.78 2.37 0.85
C LEU A 76 -6.13 1.69 1.00
N GLU A 77 -6.90 2.01 2.04
CA GLU A 77 -8.26 1.52 2.24
C GLU A 77 -9.15 1.95 1.08
N ASP A 78 -9.18 3.26 0.78
CA ASP A 78 -9.93 3.84 -0.33
C ASP A 78 -9.54 3.22 -1.68
N ALA A 79 -8.25 3.07 -1.93
CA ALA A 79 -7.75 2.45 -3.16
C ALA A 79 -8.12 0.97 -3.24
N THR A 80 -8.01 0.23 -2.14
CA THR A 80 -8.39 -1.19 -2.07
C THR A 80 -9.88 -1.35 -2.34
N GLU A 81 -10.73 -0.47 -1.80
CA GLU A 81 -12.17 -0.48 -2.09
C GLU A 81 -12.43 -0.25 -3.59
N LYS A 82 -11.79 0.75 -4.19
CA LYS A 82 -11.91 1.00 -5.64
C LYS A 82 -11.46 -0.21 -6.47
N ILE A 83 -10.33 -0.82 -6.14
CA ILE A 83 -9.86 -2.03 -6.83
C ILE A 83 -10.89 -3.16 -6.64
N THR A 84 -11.39 -3.37 -5.43
CA THR A 84 -12.37 -4.43 -5.11
C THR A 84 -13.68 -4.28 -5.89
N ASN A 85 -14.16 -3.04 -6.03
CA ASN A 85 -15.43 -2.73 -6.70
C ASN A 85 -15.33 -2.84 -8.23
N ASN A 86 -14.19 -2.46 -8.79
CA ASN A 86 -13.92 -2.54 -10.23
C ASN A 86 -13.30 -3.89 -10.65
N PHE A 87 -13.02 -4.79 -9.69
CA PHE A 87 -12.34 -6.07 -9.95
C PHE A 87 -13.08 -6.94 -10.97
N ALA A 88 -14.42 -6.87 -11.01
CA ALA A 88 -15.22 -7.66 -11.94
C ALA A 88 -14.93 -7.30 -13.41
N ASP A 89 -14.64 -6.04 -13.68
CA ASP A 89 -14.32 -5.53 -15.01
C ASP A 89 -12.88 -5.93 -15.41
N PHE A 90 -11.96 -6.00 -14.45
CA PHE A 90 -10.58 -6.46 -14.67
C PHE A 90 -10.45 -7.99 -14.81
N HIS A 91 -11.24 -8.74 -14.04
CA HIS A 91 -11.14 -10.20 -13.99
C HIS A 91 -11.61 -10.86 -15.28
N ARG A 92 -12.61 -10.31 -15.99
CA ARG A 92 -13.12 -10.90 -17.23
C ARG A 92 -12.03 -11.14 -18.27
N ASN A 93 -10.89 -10.44 -18.16
CA ASN A 93 -9.77 -10.56 -19.08
C ASN A 93 -8.39 -10.73 -18.41
N VAL A 94 -8.29 -10.86 -17.06
CA VAL A 94 -7.02 -10.81 -16.27
C VAL A 94 -5.94 -10.04 -17.02
N THR A 95 -6.26 -8.78 -17.33
CA THR A 95 -5.43 -7.98 -18.24
C THR A 95 -4.15 -7.58 -17.53
N GLU A 96 -3.13 -7.19 -18.30
CA GLU A 96 -1.93 -6.54 -17.78
C GLU A 96 -2.27 -5.41 -16.80
N HIS A 97 -3.39 -4.71 -17.01
CA HIS A 97 -3.89 -3.66 -16.11
C HIS A 97 -4.35 -4.20 -14.73
N GLY A 98 -5.07 -5.31 -14.69
CA GLY A 98 -5.47 -5.94 -13.42
C GLY A 98 -4.25 -6.41 -12.61
N LEU A 99 -3.26 -7.00 -13.30
CA LEU A 99 -1.97 -7.37 -12.70
C LEU A 99 -1.23 -6.13 -12.17
N LYS A 100 -1.25 -5.03 -12.94
CA LYS A 100 -0.63 -3.76 -12.55
C LYS A 100 -1.27 -3.15 -11.31
N MET A 101 -2.58 -3.27 -11.12
CA MET A 101 -3.25 -2.82 -9.89
C MET A 101 -2.75 -3.57 -8.66
N PHE A 102 -2.58 -4.89 -8.75
CA PHE A 102 -2.00 -5.68 -7.67
C PHE A 102 -0.54 -5.31 -7.41
N GLU A 103 0.25 -5.05 -8.45
CA GLU A 103 1.63 -4.58 -8.30
C GLU A 103 1.67 -3.24 -7.53
N MET A 104 0.85 -2.27 -7.93
CA MET A 104 0.77 -0.96 -7.27
C MET A 104 0.32 -1.07 -5.82
N LEU A 105 -0.67 -1.92 -5.54
CA LEU A 105 -1.15 -2.16 -4.18
C LEU A 105 -0.07 -2.83 -3.32
N THR A 106 0.65 -3.80 -3.88
CA THR A 106 1.80 -4.46 -3.24
C THR A 106 2.86 -3.43 -2.84
N ILE A 107 3.24 -2.56 -3.79
CA ILE A 107 4.25 -1.53 -3.56
C ILE A 107 3.84 -0.61 -2.41
N GLN A 108 2.59 -0.16 -2.38
CA GLN A 108 2.13 0.79 -1.36
C GLN A 108 1.92 0.13 -0.01
N LEU A 109 1.36 -1.09 0.04
CA LEU A 109 1.25 -1.88 1.26
C LEU A 109 2.62 -2.16 1.86
N GLY A 110 3.61 -2.48 1.02
CA GLY A 110 4.96 -2.84 1.45
C GLY A 110 5.67 -1.73 2.19
N ARG A 111 5.30 -0.48 1.89
CA ARG A 111 5.85 0.73 2.52
C ARG A 111 5.25 1.08 3.86
N LEU A 112 4.16 0.42 4.27
CA LEU A 112 3.59 0.66 5.57
C LEU A 112 4.57 0.18 6.64
N THR A 113 4.79 1.03 7.64
CA THR A 113 5.57 0.66 8.82
C THR A 113 5.05 1.43 10.03
N LEU A 114 5.06 0.74 11.17
CA LEU A 114 4.77 1.31 12.49
C LEU A 114 6.03 1.83 13.19
N LYS A 115 7.22 1.55 12.65
CA LYS A 115 8.46 2.02 13.26
C LYS A 115 8.66 3.50 12.95
N ASP A 116 8.90 4.28 14.01
CA ASP A 116 9.33 5.66 13.90
C ASP A 116 10.78 5.74 13.36
N SER A 117 11.33 6.95 13.29
CA SER A 117 12.69 7.20 12.78
C SER A 117 13.82 6.47 13.53
N THR A 118 13.55 5.78 14.64
CA THR A 118 14.55 5.09 15.47
C THR A 118 14.63 3.58 15.24
N GLY A 119 13.64 2.98 14.58
CA GLY A 119 13.59 1.55 14.28
C GLY A 119 13.62 1.26 12.79
N THR A 120 14.53 0.40 12.33
CA THR A 120 14.59 0.01 10.92
C THR A 120 13.59 -1.10 10.59
N ASP A 121 12.73 -0.83 9.62
CA ASP A 121 11.93 -1.83 8.90
C ASP A 121 12.49 -1.88 7.47
N GLU A 122 13.52 -2.69 7.29
CA GLU A 122 14.32 -2.72 6.05
C GLU A 122 13.46 -3.04 4.83
N LYS A 123 12.53 -4.00 4.95
CA LYS A 123 11.56 -4.33 3.90
C LYS A 123 10.74 -3.11 3.50
N ALA A 124 10.20 -2.35 4.46
CA ALA A 124 9.45 -1.14 4.15
C ALA A 124 10.32 -0.06 3.47
N GLY A 125 11.61 -0.02 3.78
CA GLY A 125 12.61 0.79 3.09
C GLY A 125 12.76 0.39 1.62
N GLU A 126 12.96 -0.90 1.33
CA GLU A 126 13.07 -1.43 -0.03
C GLU A 126 11.82 -1.14 -0.87
N TRP A 127 10.64 -1.35 -0.29
CA TRP A 127 9.37 -1.02 -0.94
C TRP A 127 9.22 0.49 -1.17
N SER A 128 9.83 1.32 -0.33
CA SER A 128 9.81 2.78 -0.51
C SER A 128 10.59 3.21 -1.73
N ILE A 129 11.74 2.58 -1.97
CA ILE A 129 12.53 2.77 -3.19
C ILE A 129 11.72 2.35 -4.42
N LYS A 130 11.06 1.19 -4.37
CA LYS A 130 10.19 0.73 -5.47
C LYS A 130 9.07 1.72 -5.79
N ALA A 131 8.41 2.29 -4.78
CA ALA A 131 7.37 3.29 -5.03
C ALA A 131 7.89 4.60 -5.61
N GLU A 132 9.10 5.02 -5.26
CA GLU A 132 9.71 6.20 -5.89
C GLU A 132 10.04 5.94 -7.35
N MET A 133 10.61 4.77 -7.65
CA MET A 133 10.86 4.37 -9.03
C MET A 133 9.55 4.36 -9.84
N GLU A 134 8.49 3.79 -9.27
CA GLU A 134 7.18 3.76 -9.91
C GLU A 134 6.57 5.17 -10.07
N GLN A 135 6.68 6.02 -9.05
CA GLN A 135 6.24 7.42 -9.11
C GLN A 135 6.96 8.18 -10.24
N ARG A 136 8.28 7.99 -10.38
CA ARG A 136 9.07 8.63 -11.46
C ARG A 136 8.62 8.17 -12.84
N LYS A 137 8.24 6.90 -13.01
CA LYS A 137 7.68 6.41 -14.29
C LYS A 137 6.41 7.17 -14.63
N TRP A 138 5.48 7.28 -13.68
CA TRP A 138 4.24 8.05 -13.89
C TRP A 138 4.51 9.53 -14.18
N GLU A 139 5.45 10.16 -13.47
CA GLU A 139 5.80 11.58 -13.68
C GLU A 139 6.54 11.84 -15.00
N SER A 140 7.28 10.86 -15.53
CA SER A 140 7.97 10.99 -16.81
C SER A 140 7.05 10.90 -18.04
N ARG A 141 5.82 10.40 -17.87
CA ARG A 141 4.83 10.26 -18.95
C ARG A 141 3.84 11.41 -18.90
N ASN A 142 3.55 12.01 -20.04
CA ASN A 142 2.52 13.02 -20.16
C ASN A 142 1.13 12.36 -19.99
N PRO A 143 0.30 12.80 -19.02
CA PRO A 143 -1.03 12.22 -18.82
C PRO A 143 -1.95 12.30 -20.05
N ALA A 144 -1.70 13.25 -20.96
CA ALA A 144 -2.50 13.37 -22.19
C ALA A 144 -2.26 12.22 -23.19
N ASP A 145 -1.18 11.45 -23.01
CA ASP A 145 -0.83 10.32 -23.86
C ASP A 145 -1.31 8.98 -23.29
N ASP A 146 -1.94 9.00 -22.10
CA ASP A 146 -2.43 7.79 -21.46
C ASP A 146 -3.68 7.27 -22.20
N THR A 147 -3.74 5.96 -22.41
CA THR A 147 -4.99 5.27 -22.74
C THR A 147 -5.98 5.34 -21.55
N ASP A 148 -7.26 5.07 -21.79
CA ASP A 148 -8.29 5.05 -20.73
C ASP A 148 -7.90 4.14 -19.54
N ASP A 149 -7.29 2.99 -19.84
CA ASP A 149 -6.81 2.05 -18.81
C ASP A 149 -5.62 2.61 -18.02
N GLU A 150 -4.70 3.31 -18.68
CA GLU A 150 -3.53 3.93 -18.04
C GLU A 150 -3.91 5.14 -17.19
N ASP A 151 -4.87 5.95 -17.64
CA ASP A 151 -5.40 7.09 -16.86
C ASP A 151 -6.06 6.59 -15.56
N MET A 152 -6.83 5.52 -15.65
CA MET A 152 -7.41 4.86 -14.48
C MET A 152 -6.32 4.34 -13.52
N LEU A 153 -5.29 3.66 -14.03
CA LEU A 153 -4.17 3.18 -13.21
C LEU A 153 -3.44 4.35 -12.53
N ARG A 154 -3.21 5.44 -13.27
CA ARG A 154 -2.63 6.68 -12.73
C ARG A 154 -3.51 7.26 -11.62
N MET A 155 -4.83 7.31 -11.82
CA MET A 155 -5.78 7.80 -10.82
C MET A 155 -5.70 6.96 -9.54
N ILE A 156 -5.73 5.63 -9.66
CA ILE A 156 -5.59 4.71 -8.53
C ILE A 156 -4.25 4.93 -7.81
N TRP A 157 -3.16 5.03 -8.57
CA TRP A 157 -1.83 5.33 -8.03
C TRP A 157 -1.81 6.65 -7.25
N CYS A 158 -2.37 7.73 -7.81
CA CYS A 158 -2.45 9.04 -7.18
C CYS A 158 -3.24 9.04 -5.87
N ILE A 159 -4.29 8.22 -5.76
CA ILE A 159 -5.05 8.04 -4.52
C ILE A 159 -4.17 7.45 -3.43
N MET A 160 -3.39 6.41 -3.77
CA MET A 160 -2.50 5.73 -2.82
C MET A 160 -1.29 6.59 -2.43
N GLN A 161 -0.82 7.47 -3.32
CA GLN A 161 0.30 8.34 -3.04
C GLN A 161 0.00 9.28 -1.88
N PHE A 162 0.94 9.42 -0.95
CA PHE A 162 0.82 10.33 0.18
C PHE A 162 1.86 11.45 0.06
N LYS A 163 1.41 12.67 -0.29
CA LYS A 163 2.28 13.83 -0.59
C LYS A 163 2.47 14.84 0.56
N MET A 164 2.05 14.55 1.80
CA MET A 164 2.31 15.50 2.90
C MET A 164 3.78 15.49 3.31
N VAL A 165 4.24 16.64 3.83
CA VAL A 165 5.52 16.79 4.55
C VAL A 165 5.49 15.87 5.76
N CYS A 166 5.90 14.60 5.59
CA CYS A 166 5.85 13.64 6.69
C CYS A 166 6.96 13.90 7.70
N PRO A 167 6.62 14.03 9.00
CA PRO A 167 7.62 14.06 10.07
C PRO A 167 8.51 12.81 10.10
N CYS A 168 7.96 11.65 9.72
CA CYS A 168 8.63 10.36 9.66
C CYS A 168 9.74 10.26 8.59
N LYS A 169 9.85 11.22 7.65
CA LYS A 169 10.77 11.23 6.49
C LYS A 169 10.68 10.04 5.51
N GLN A 170 10.02 8.95 5.88
CA GLN A 170 9.73 7.78 5.03
C GLN A 170 8.75 8.09 3.89
N CYS A 171 8.01 9.20 3.97
CA CYS A 171 7.03 9.60 2.95
C CYS A 171 7.62 10.44 1.80
N MET A 172 8.91 10.84 1.87
CA MET A 172 9.55 11.70 0.85
C MET A 172 10.82 11.14 0.20
N GLY A 173 11.17 9.87 0.41
CA GLY A 173 12.32 9.29 -0.28
C GLY A 173 13.67 9.94 0.00
N ARG A 174 13.76 10.74 1.07
CA ARG A 174 15.05 11.12 1.63
C ARG A 174 15.57 9.94 2.45
N PHE A 175 15.96 8.88 1.77
CA PHE A 175 17.10 8.10 2.22
C PHE A 175 18.26 9.10 2.22
N ILE A 176 18.59 9.66 3.38
CA ILE A 176 19.94 10.18 3.58
C ILE A 176 20.73 8.88 3.76
N PRO A 177 21.53 8.44 2.78
CA PRO A 177 22.53 7.42 3.08
C PRO A 177 23.31 7.99 4.25
N GLY A 178 23.47 7.23 5.32
CA GLY A 178 24.26 7.66 6.47
C GLY A 178 25.54 8.31 5.95
N ASN A 179 25.75 9.58 6.28
CA ASN A 179 27.08 10.13 6.25
C ASN A 179 27.86 9.30 7.28
N GLY A 180 28.53 8.26 6.78
CA GLY A 180 29.61 7.63 7.50
C GLY A 180 30.60 8.73 7.87
N ALA A 181 30.80 8.86 9.18
CA ALA A 181 31.94 9.57 9.75
C ALA A 181 33.25 8.93 9.29
#